data_AF-A0A933NII6-F1
#
_entry.id   AF-A0A933NII6-F1
#
_cell.length_a   1.000
_cell.length_b   1.000
_cell.length_c   1.000
_cell.angle_alpha   90.00
_cell.angle_beta   90.00
_cell.angle_gamma   90.00
#
_symmetry.space_group_name_H-M   'P 1'
#
loop_
_entity.id
_entity.type
_entity.pdbx_description
1 polymer ?
#
loop_
_entity_poly.entity_id
_entity_poly.type
_entity_poly.pdbx_seq_one_letter_code
_entity_poly.pdbx_strand_id
1 'polypeptide(L)' 'FDALKAPPARVVWPDCAVPSSQAIEALFYPGASQIQAAVLQVLGRSVGADPIVGPGKDHAGPF' A
#
# COMPACT_ATOMS: atom_id res chain seq x y z
N PHE A 1 22.24 4.41 -0.28
CA PHE A 1 21.17 4.64 -1.29
C PHE A 1 21.41 3.84 -2.58
N ASP A 2 22.64 3.40 -2.81
CA ASP A 2 23.09 2.80 -4.08
C ASP A 2 22.51 1.41 -4.38
N ALA A 3 21.90 0.77 -3.38
CA ALA A 3 21.22 -0.53 -3.53
C ALA A 3 19.71 -0.40 -3.86
N LEU A 4 19.14 0.81 -3.80
CA LEU A 4 17.71 1.00 -4.05
C LEU A 4 17.42 0.96 -5.55
N LYS A 5 16.54 0.05 -5.96
CA LYS A 5 16.07 -0.06 -7.36
C LYS A 5 15.02 0.99 -7.73
N ALA A 6 14.45 1.66 -6.74
CA ALA A 6 13.47 2.72 -6.89
C ALA A 6 13.55 3.69 -5.70
N PRO A 7 13.11 4.95 -5.86
CA PRO A 7 13.02 5.88 -4.74
C PRO A 7 12.06 5.36 -3.66
N PRO A 8 12.37 5.56 -2.36
CA PRO A 8 11.42 5.25 -1.29
C PRO A 8 10.15 6.11 -1.43
N ALA A 9 8.98 5.47 -1.29
CA ALA A 9 7.69 6.15 -1.27
C ALA A 9 7.09 6.13 0.14
N ARG A 10 6.24 7.13 0.44
CA ARG A 10 5.54 7.24 1.71
C ARG A 10 4.04 7.13 1.49
N VAL A 11 3.41 6.28 2.29
CA VAL A 11 1.95 6.26 2.46
C VAL A 11 1.66 6.97 3.76
N VAL A 12 1.01 8.13 3.67
CA VAL A 12 0.74 9.02 4.81
C VAL A 12 -0.72 9.43 4.79
N TRP A 13 -1.16 9.95 5.93
CA TRP A 13 -2.48 10.53 6.07
C TRP A 13 -2.55 11.85 5.29
N PRO A 14 -3.76 12.28 4.88
CA PRO A 14 -3.95 13.60 4.30
C PRO A 14 -3.43 14.71 5.23
N ASP A 15 -2.91 15.78 4.64
CA ASP A 15 -2.44 16.96 5.37
C ASP A 15 -3.63 17.84 5.82
N CYS A 16 -4.44 17.28 6.71
CA CYS A 16 -5.58 17.95 7.31
C CYS A 16 -5.78 17.50 8.75
N ALA A 17 -6.69 18.16 9.46
CA ALA A 17 -7.01 17.81 10.84
C ALA A 17 -7.55 16.37 10.94
N VAL A 18 -7.20 15.69 12.02
CA VAL A 18 -7.69 14.34 12.32
C VAL A 18 -9.22 14.39 12.40
N PRO A 19 -9.92 13.41 11.78
CA PRO A 19 -11.37 13.35 11.79
C PRO A 19 -11.93 13.22 13.21
N SER A 20 -13.01 13.93 13.49
CA SER A 20 -13.74 13.85 14.77
C SER A 20 -14.93 12.88 14.72
N SER A 21 -15.20 12.26 13.57
CA SER A 21 -16.31 11.32 13.40
C SER A 21 -15.88 10.09 12.62
N GLN A 22 -16.36 8.92 13.08
CA GLN A 22 -16.06 7.62 12.47
C GLN A 22 -16.48 7.54 10.99
N ALA A 23 -17.51 8.31 10.60
CA ALA A 23 -18.04 8.32 9.24
C ALA A 23 -17.00 8.73 8.17
N ILE A 24 -15.98 9.50 8.54
CA ILE A 24 -14.94 9.99 7.62
C ILE A 24 -13.55 9.40 7.90
N GLU A 25 -13.40 8.54 8.92
CA GLU A 25 -12.13 7.91 9.27
C GLU A 25 -11.59 7.03 8.14
N ALA A 26 -12.47 6.29 7.44
CA ALA A 26 -12.09 5.43 6.32
C ALA A 26 -11.49 6.21 5.13
N LEU A 27 -11.74 7.52 5.05
CA LEU A 27 -11.15 8.40 4.03
C LEU A 27 -9.81 9.00 4.48
N PHE A 28 -9.57 9.07 5.79
CA PHE A 28 -8.38 9.67 6.37
C PHE A 28 -7.26 8.64 6.58
N TYR A 29 -7.59 7.44 7.06
CA TYR A 29 -6.60 6.39 7.35
C TYR A 29 -6.39 5.48 6.13
N PRO A 30 -5.16 5.40 5.57
CA PRO A 30 -4.85 4.51 4.46
C PRO A 30 -5.07 3.05 4.83
N GLY A 31 -5.82 2.35 3.99
CA GLY A 31 -6.04 0.91 4.09
C GLY A 31 -5.10 0.11 3.19
N ALA A 32 -5.34 -1.20 3.14
CA ALA A 32 -4.54 -2.13 2.37
C ALA A 32 -4.52 -1.82 0.86
N SER A 33 -5.63 -1.32 0.31
CA SER A 33 -5.73 -0.98 -1.12
C SER A 33 -4.85 0.21 -1.50
N GLN A 34 -4.76 1.23 -0.65
CA GLN A 34 -3.85 2.37 -0.88
C GLN A 34 -2.38 1.95 -0.76
N ILE A 35 -2.04 1.05 0.17
CA ILE A 35 -0.69 0.49 0.31
C ILE A 35 -0.33 -0.31 -0.96
N GLN A 36 -1.22 -1.17 -1.42
CA GLN A 36 -1.03 -1.94 -2.65
C GLN A 36 -0.79 -1.03 -3.85
N ALA A 37 -1.61 0.01 -4.01
CA ALA A 37 -1.46 0.98 -5.10
C ALA A 37 -0.09 1.69 -5.05
N ALA A 38 0.37 2.10 -3.86
CA ALA A 38 1.69 2.71 -3.70
C ALA A 38 2.83 1.74 -4.05
N VAL A 39 2.72 0.47 -3.65
CA VAL A 39 3.70 -0.57 -4.03
C VAL A 39 3.75 -0.76 -5.55
N LEU A 40 2.59 -0.89 -6.20
CA LEU A 40 2.52 -1.04 -7.65
C LEU A 40 3.14 0.17 -8.35
N GLN A 41 2.85 1.39 -7.88
CA GLN A 41 3.45 2.62 -8.41
C GLN A 41 4.98 2.63 -8.28
N VAL A 42 5.54 2.22 -7.13
CA VAL A 42 7.00 2.10 -6.93
C VAL A 42 7.61 1.07 -7.89
N LEU A 43 6.89 -0.01 -8.20
CA LEU A 43 7.31 -1.03 -9.16
C LEU A 43 7.09 -0.62 -10.63
N GLY A 44 6.57 0.58 -10.90
CA GLY A 44 6.21 1.02 -12.26
C GLY A 44 5.05 0.24 -12.87
N ARG A 45 4.19 -0.36 -12.05
CA ARG A 45 3.01 -1.13 -12.45
C ARG A 45 1.74 -0.34 -12.16
N SER A 46 0.76 -0.41 -13.06
CA SER A 46 -0.58 0.13 -12.83
C SER A 46 -1.50 -0.94 -12.23
N VAL A 47 -2.55 -0.51 -11.52
CA VAL A 47 -3.58 -1.40 -10.93
C VAL A 47 -4.31 -2.28 -11.98
N GLY A 48 -4.16 -1.98 -13.28
CA GLY A 48 -4.64 -2.80 -14.39
C GLY A 48 -3.61 -3.75 -15.02
N ALA A 49 -2.40 -3.86 -14.47
CA ALA A 49 -1.44 -4.88 -14.90
C ALA A 49 -1.80 -6.21 -14.23
N ASP A 50 -1.97 -7.27 -15.04
CA ASP A 50 -2.32 -8.60 -14.54
C ASP A 50 -1.44 -9.00 -13.36
N PRO A 51 -2.02 -9.44 -12.23
CA PRO A 51 -1.22 -9.95 -11.13
C PRO A 51 -0.47 -11.18 -11.63
N ILE A 52 0.86 -11.08 -11.68
CA ILE A 52 1.72 -12.26 -11.78
C ILE A 52 1.52 -13.01 -10.46
N VAL A 53 0.61 -13.98 -10.46
CA VAL A 53 0.40 -14.92 -9.36
C VAL A 53 1.62 -15.84 -9.35
N GLY A 54 2.63 -15.49 -8.56
CA GLY A 54 3.63 -16.46 -8.14
C GLY A 54 2.96 -17.52 -7.25
N PRO A 55 3.47 -18.75 -7.19
CA PRO A 55 2.93 -19.76 -6.29
C PRO A 55 2.97 -19.21 -4.87
N GLY A 56 1.79 -18.95 -4.31
CA GLY A 56 1.64 -18.51 -2.93
C GLY A 56 2.23 -19.59 -2.05
N LYS A 57 3.32 -19.29 -1.36
CA LYS A 57 3.82 -20.15 -0.31
C LYS A 57 2.96 -19.88 0.91
N ASP A 58 2.02 -20.76 1.16
CA ASP A 58 1.24 -20.86 2.39
C ASP A 58 2.23 -20.88 3.57
N HIS A 59 2.32 -19.75 4.26
CA HIS A 59 3.05 -19.69 5.53
C HIS A 59 2.10 -20.18 6.61
N ALA A 60 2.05 -21.49 6.80
CA ALA A 60 1.47 -22.10 7.99
C ALA A 60 2.41 -21.84 9.18
N GLY A 61 2.22 -20.72 9.87
CA GLY A 61 2.80 -20.46 11.18
C GLY A 61 1.82 -20.87 12.29
N PRO A 62 2.29 -21.30 13.48
CA PRO A 62 1.43 -21.68 14.59
C PRO A 62 1.08 -20.46 15.46
N PHE A 63 0.41 -19.45 14.89
CA PHE A 63 -0.18 -18.34 15.64
C PHE A 63 -1.55 -18.00 15.09
#